data_AF-A0A7C9VAU3-F1
#
_entry.id   AF-A0A7C9VAU3-F1
#
_cell.length_a   1.000
_cell.length_b   1.000
_cell.length_c   1.000
_cell.angle_alpha   90.00
_cell.angle_beta   90.00
_cell.angle_gamma   90.00
#
_symmetry.space_group_name_H-M   'P 1'
#
loop_
_entity.id
_entity.type
_entity.pdbx_description
1 polymer ?
#
loop_
_entity_poly.entity_id
_entity_poly.type
_entity_poly.pdbx_seq_one_letter_code
_entity_poly.pdbx_strand_id
1 'polypeptide(L)'
;MSEDNCDIPAPASTGIFIPEEIFLYGVKLNRKEDYADIYAGDGQELRVQLNRNKLVSRNNYSIVAAYGYAYEGYCYRFDRVRLLVVTVSKDEDPVGCGYDFEKASTPAAKAGGAPTSPAPKYRMWRIMADTKMLELATAFNDAKTLILDANLPGVRAPNSYSITVRMAHRGGRMTRD
;
A
#
# COMPACT_ATOMS: atom_id res chain seq x y z
N MET A 1 26.81 12.28 -7.36
CA MET A 1 26.12 11.36 -6.43
C MET A 1 25.89 12.15 -5.18
N SER A 2 24.74 12.83 -5.12
CA SER A 2 24.33 13.59 -3.95
C SER A 2 23.77 12.57 -2.96
N GLU A 3 24.38 12.49 -1.79
CA GLU A 3 23.82 11.78 -0.64
C GLU A 3 22.59 12.55 -0.19
N ASP A 4 21.43 12.21 -0.76
CA ASP A 4 20.13 12.66 -0.25
C ASP A 4 19.91 11.98 1.11
N ASN A 5 20.36 12.68 2.14
CA ASN A 5 20.12 12.40 3.54
C ASN A 5 18.60 12.45 3.82
N CYS A 6 17.90 11.37 3.47
CA CYS A 6 16.45 11.19 3.64
C CYS A 6 16.09 10.67 5.05
N ASP A 7 16.79 11.13 6.08
CA ASP A 7 16.37 10.96 7.48
C ASP A 7 15.22 11.92 7.77
N ILE A 8 14.07 11.69 7.12
CA ILE A 8 12.82 12.30 7.52
C ILE A 8 12.30 11.43 8.66
N PRO A 9 12.34 11.91 9.92
CA PRO A 9 11.99 11.09 11.06
C PRO A 9 10.53 10.62 10.93
N ALA A 10 10.27 9.41 11.43
CA ALA A 10 8.90 9.00 11.67
C ALA A 10 8.23 10.03 12.59
N PRO A 11 6.92 10.27 12.43
CA PRO A 11 6.22 11.23 13.26
C PRO A 11 6.47 10.91 14.74
N ALA A 12 7.15 11.81 15.44
CA ALA A 12 7.16 11.80 16.87
C ALA A 12 5.71 12.09 17.30
N SER A 13 5.02 11.05 17.75
CA SER A 13 3.77 11.22 18.48
C SER A 13 4.04 12.23 19.60
N THR A 14 3.44 13.42 19.53
CA THR A 14 3.28 14.25 20.72
C THR A 14 2.24 13.55 21.58
N GLY A 15 2.65 12.51 22.31
CA GLY A 15 1.75 11.57 22.96
C GLY A 15 2.41 10.26 23.40
N ILE A 16 1.57 9.32 23.80
CA ILE A 16 1.97 7.98 24.29
C ILE A 16 2.40 7.12 23.09
N PHE A 17 3.56 6.47 23.19
CA PHE A 17 3.98 5.43 22.24
C PHE A 17 3.06 4.21 22.40
N ILE A 18 2.42 3.80 21.31
CA ILE A 18 1.62 2.57 21.28
C ILE A 18 2.45 1.48 20.59
N PRO A 19 2.86 0.43 21.31
CA PRO A 19 3.56 -0.69 20.71
C PRO A 19 2.74 -1.29 19.56
N GLU A 20 3.42 -1.78 18.53
CA GLU A 20 2.81 -2.43 17.35
C GLU A 20 1.93 -1.52 16.46
N GLU A 21 1.89 -0.21 16.73
CA GLU A 21 1.22 0.75 15.85
C GLU A 21 2.02 0.93 14.55
N ILE A 22 1.32 0.79 13.43
CA ILE A 22 1.80 1.04 12.08
C ILE A 22 1.07 2.27 11.55
N PHE A 23 1.85 3.21 11.03
CA PHE A 23 1.33 4.36 10.28
C PHE A 23 1.37 4.03 8.80
N LEU A 24 0.23 3.80 8.17
CA LEU A 24 0.14 3.59 6.73
C LEU A 24 0.01 4.93 6.02
N TYR A 25 0.81 5.18 4.99
CA TYR A 25 0.75 6.40 4.18
C TYR A 25 0.31 6.12 2.75
N GLY A 26 -0.61 6.95 2.25
CA GLY A 26 -1.02 6.86 0.86
C GLY A 26 -2.17 7.77 0.48
N VAL A 27 -2.83 7.46 -0.62
CA VAL A 27 -3.96 8.23 -1.14
C VAL A 27 -5.24 7.43 -0.95
N LYS A 28 -6.26 8.08 -0.35
CA LYS A 28 -7.61 7.52 -0.30
C LYS A 28 -8.25 7.67 -1.69
N LEU A 29 -8.68 6.57 -2.29
CA LEU A 29 -9.28 6.55 -3.62
C LEU A 29 -10.79 6.84 -3.55
N ASN A 30 -11.48 6.31 -2.53
CA ASN A 30 -12.91 6.55 -2.28
C ASN A 30 -13.15 7.84 -1.46
N ARG A 31 -12.57 8.98 -1.87
CA ARG A 31 -12.72 10.27 -1.16
C ARG A 31 -14.07 10.93 -1.41
N LYS A 32 -14.48 10.93 -2.68
CA LYS A 32 -15.71 11.60 -3.14
C LYS A 32 -16.89 10.63 -3.17
N GLU A 33 -16.64 9.40 -3.57
CA GLU A 33 -17.70 8.40 -3.75
C GLU A 33 -17.60 7.29 -2.71
N ASP A 34 -18.69 6.52 -2.56
CA ASP A 34 -18.74 5.30 -1.74
C ASP A 34 -17.99 4.11 -2.36
N TYR A 35 -17.30 4.32 -3.48
CA TYR A 35 -16.52 3.34 -4.23
C TYR A 35 -15.20 3.96 -4.71
N ALA A 36 -14.28 3.13 -5.20
CA ALA A 36 -13.10 3.56 -5.93
C ALA A 36 -13.15 3.00 -7.36
N ASP A 37 -12.74 3.82 -8.32
CA ASP A 37 -12.55 3.38 -9.70
C ASP A 37 -11.06 3.11 -9.95
N ILE A 38 -10.78 1.98 -10.57
CA ILE A 38 -9.43 1.51 -10.91
C ILE A 38 -9.42 1.26 -12.41
N TYR A 39 -8.40 1.74 -13.12
CA TYR A 39 -8.27 1.49 -14.54
C TYR A 39 -8.22 -0.02 -14.84
N ALA A 40 -9.10 -0.50 -15.72
CA ALA A 40 -9.23 -1.91 -16.08
C ALA A 40 -8.69 -2.25 -17.47
N GLY A 41 -8.15 -1.26 -18.19
CA GLY A 41 -7.76 -1.41 -19.60
C GLY A 41 -8.86 -0.98 -20.57
N ASP A 42 -8.50 -0.75 -21.82
CA ASP A 42 -9.43 -0.52 -22.95
C ASP A 42 -10.49 0.57 -22.71
N GLY A 43 -10.13 1.61 -21.95
CA GLY A 43 -11.03 2.71 -21.60
C GLY A 43 -12.12 2.35 -20.59
N GLN A 44 -12.03 1.17 -19.97
CA GLN A 44 -12.93 0.71 -18.91
C GLN A 44 -12.33 0.96 -17.52
N GLU A 45 -13.23 1.12 -16.54
CA GLU A 45 -12.88 1.29 -15.15
C GLU A 45 -13.57 0.21 -14.30
N LEU A 46 -12.81 -0.40 -13.40
CA LEU A 46 -13.26 -1.33 -12.39
C LEU A 46 -13.72 -0.56 -11.15
N ARG A 47 -15.00 -0.68 -10.83
CA ARG A 47 -15.56 -0.14 -9.58
C ARG A 47 -15.39 -1.13 -8.44
N VAL A 48 -14.72 -0.69 -7.37
CA VAL A 48 -14.55 -1.45 -6.13
C VAL A 48 -15.36 -0.82 -5.01
N GLN A 49 -16.27 -1.60 -4.42
CA GLN A 49 -17.10 -1.16 -3.29
C GLN A 49 -17.32 -2.29 -2.30
N LEU A 50 -17.25 -1.97 -1.00
CA LEU A 50 -17.57 -2.92 0.07
C LEU A 50 -19.09 -3.04 0.26
N ASN A 51 -19.54 -4.28 0.47
CA ASN A 51 -20.94 -4.61 0.74
C ASN A 51 -21.03 -5.52 1.97
N ARG A 52 -21.95 -5.21 2.88
CA ARG A 52 -22.31 -6.05 4.04
C ARG A 52 -23.82 -6.05 4.18
N ASN A 53 -24.52 -6.90 3.41
CA ASN A 53 -25.99 -6.92 3.23
C ASN A 53 -26.58 -5.63 2.63
N LYS A 54 -25.86 -4.52 2.69
CA LYS A 54 -26.11 -3.22 2.06
C LYS A 54 -24.75 -2.60 1.70
N LEU A 55 -24.76 -1.67 0.75
CA LEU A 55 -23.56 -0.91 0.38
C LEU A 55 -22.99 -0.17 1.59
N VAL A 56 -21.68 -0.30 1.78
CA VAL A 56 -20.96 0.37 2.87
C VAL A 56 -20.57 1.78 2.40
N SER A 57 -20.77 2.79 3.25
CA SER A 57 -20.38 4.17 2.95
C SER A 57 -18.86 4.39 3.08
N ARG A 58 -18.31 5.33 2.30
CA ARG A 58 -16.90 5.79 2.29
C ARG A 58 -16.34 6.21 3.64
N ASN A 59 -17.20 6.49 4.62
CA ASN A 59 -16.79 6.88 5.96
C ASN A 59 -16.45 5.68 6.85
N ASN A 60 -16.87 4.47 6.45
CA ASN A 60 -16.67 3.24 7.20
C ASN A 60 -15.52 2.38 6.67
N TYR A 61 -14.91 2.77 5.54
CA TYR A 61 -13.75 2.09 4.99
C TYR A 61 -12.97 3.02 4.04
N SER A 62 -11.70 2.70 3.83
CA SER A 62 -10.82 3.41 2.90
C SER A 62 -10.22 2.41 1.91
N ILE A 63 -10.30 2.74 0.63
CA ILE A 63 -9.49 2.09 -0.40
C ILE A 63 -8.26 2.96 -0.59
N VAL A 64 -7.09 2.40 -0.31
CA VAL A 64 -5.84 3.12 -0.15
C VAL A 64 -4.87 2.68 -1.24
N ALA A 65 -4.40 3.63 -2.05
CA ALA A 65 -3.17 3.47 -2.81
C ALA A 65 -2.00 3.80 -1.86
N ALA A 66 -1.42 2.76 -1.26
CA ALA A 66 -0.40 2.84 -0.23
C ALA A 66 1.00 2.92 -0.83
N TYR A 67 1.80 3.87 -0.34
CA TYR A 67 3.16 4.17 -0.84
C TYR A 67 4.25 3.80 0.17
N GLY A 68 3.91 3.79 1.46
CA GLY A 68 4.87 3.50 2.51
C GLY A 68 4.18 3.39 3.87
N TYR A 69 4.97 3.11 4.88
CA TYR A 69 4.50 2.99 6.25
C TYR A 69 5.58 3.44 7.24
N ALA A 70 5.20 3.74 8.48
CA ALA A 70 6.14 3.88 9.59
C ALA A 70 5.82 2.85 10.67
N TYR A 71 6.86 2.32 11.29
CA TYR A 71 6.78 1.32 12.34
C TYR A 71 8.00 1.47 13.24
N GLU A 72 7.78 1.45 14.56
CA GLU A 72 8.85 1.56 15.57
C GLU A 72 9.80 2.76 15.39
N GLY A 73 9.28 3.89 14.89
CA GLY A 73 10.07 5.09 14.67
C GLY A 73 10.86 5.13 13.36
N TYR A 74 10.73 4.11 12.52
CA TYR A 74 11.35 4.06 11.19
C TYR A 74 10.33 4.27 10.09
N CYS A 75 10.75 4.90 9.00
CA CYS A 75 9.96 5.09 7.79
C CYS A 75 10.39 4.08 6.71
N TYR A 76 9.40 3.44 6.09
CA TYR A 76 9.59 2.45 5.03
C TYR A 76 8.78 2.84 3.80
N ARG A 77 9.30 2.51 2.62
CA ARG A 77 8.60 2.65 1.34
C ARG A 77 8.27 1.26 0.80
N PHE A 78 7.09 1.12 0.20
CA PHE A 78 6.81 -0.09 -0.57
C PHE A 78 7.61 -0.06 -1.87
N ASP A 79 8.01 -1.23 -2.34
CA ASP A 79 8.67 -1.45 -3.64
C ASP A 79 7.77 -1.03 -4.81
N ARG A 80 6.45 -1.16 -4.62
CA ARG A 80 5.40 -0.73 -5.53
C ARG A 80 4.19 -0.21 -4.75
N VAL A 81 3.37 0.61 -5.40
CA VAL A 81 2.09 1.05 -4.82
C VAL A 81 1.20 -0.17 -4.57
N ARG A 82 0.70 -0.32 -3.33
CA ARG A 82 -0.20 -1.41 -2.94
C ARG A 82 -1.61 -0.89 -2.78
N LEU A 83 -2.59 -1.57 -3.35
CA LEU A 83 -4.01 -1.23 -3.13
C LEU A 83 -4.51 -2.01 -1.91
N LEU A 84 -4.78 -1.29 -0.83
CA LEU A 84 -5.22 -1.86 0.45
C LEU A 84 -6.62 -1.37 0.81
N VAL A 85 -7.43 -2.24 1.39
CA VAL A 85 -8.73 -1.89 1.96
C VAL A 85 -8.63 -1.89 3.48
N VAL A 86 -8.81 -0.70 4.06
CA VAL A 86 -8.72 -0.45 5.50
C VAL A 86 -10.13 -0.20 6.03
N THR A 87 -10.60 -1.01 6.98
CA THR A 87 -11.97 -0.93 7.53
C THR A 87 -12.03 -0.43 8.97
N VAL A 88 -10.93 -0.52 9.71
CA VAL A 88 -10.89 -0.22 11.16
C VAL A 88 -10.47 1.22 11.46
N SER A 89 -9.62 1.80 10.61
CA SER A 89 -9.01 3.10 10.83
C SER A 89 -9.57 4.17 9.90
N LYS A 90 -9.73 5.38 10.45
CA LYS A 90 -10.10 6.57 9.68
C LYS A 90 -8.85 7.23 9.11
N ASP A 91 -9.01 7.92 7.98
CA ASP A 91 -7.90 8.67 7.39
C ASP A 91 -7.65 9.98 8.14
N GLU A 92 -6.39 10.24 8.46
CA GLU A 92 -5.88 11.41 9.16
C GLU A 92 -4.98 12.25 8.23
N ASP A 93 -4.68 13.48 8.64
CA ASP A 93 -3.64 14.27 7.97
C ASP A 93 -2.27 13.62 8.20
N PRO A 94 -1.44 13.49 7.14
CA PRO A 94 -0.13 12.88 7.27
C PRO A 94 0.81 13.76 8.10
N VAL A 95 1.72 13.10 8.82
CA VAL A 95 2.75 13.69 9.66
C VAL A 95 4.01 12.85 9.49
N GLY A 96 5.16 13.48 9.23
CA GLY A 96 6.44 12.78 9.11
C GLY A 96 6.60 11.92 7.85
N CYS A 97 7.73 11.20 7.78
CA CYS A 97 8.12 10.30 6.69
C CYS A 97 8.06 10.88 5.25
N GLY A 98 8.01 12.20 5.11
CA GLY A 98 7.91 12.89 3.82
C GLY A 98 6.56 12.68 3.16
N TYR A 99 5.47 12.63 3.93
CA TYR A 99 4.10 12.64 3.41
C TYR A 99 3.30 13.87 3.84
N ASP A 100 3.89 14.72 4.68
CA ASP A 100 3.33 15.96 5.22
C ASP A 100 3.61 17.20 4.35
N PHE A 101 4.13 17.02 3.14
CA PHE A 101 4.51 18.09 2.21
C PHE A 101 3.38 19.05 1.84
N GLU A 102 2.11 18.64 1.91
CA GLU A 102 1.00 19.57 1.67
C GLU A 102 0.81 20.63 2.78
N LYS A 103 1.29 20.37 4.02
CA LYS A 103 1.37 21.43 5.04
C LYS A 103 2.52 22.39 4.77
N ALA A 104 3.56 21.94 4.06
CA ALA A 104 4.71 22.76 3.67
C ALA A 104 4.47 23.57 2.39
N SER A 105 3.46 23.22 1.58
CA SER A 105 3.14 23.94 0.34
C SER A 105 1.85 24.76 0.45
N THR A 106 1.97 25.96 1.01
CA THR A 106 1.38 27.14 0.34
C THR A 106 2.45 28.24 0.30
N PRO A 107 2.75 28.89 -0.85
CA PRO A 107 2.06 28.86 -2.14
C PRO A 107 2.97 28.44 -3.31
N ALA A 108 2.63 27.34 -4.00
CA ALA A 108 2.98 27.17 -5.42
C ALA A 108 2.12 28.07 -6.35
N ALA A 109 1.53 29.14 -5.81
CA ALA A 109 1.10 30.32 -6.58
C ALA A 109 2.25 31.32 -6.85
N LYS A 110 3.51 30.95 -6.55
CA LYS A 110 4.70 31.79 -6.83
C LYS A 110 5.63 31.26 -7.92
N ALA A 111 5.15 30.40 -8.82
CA ALA A 111 5.89 30.07 -10.04
C ALA A 111 4.94 29.77 -11.22
N GLY A 112 4.10 30.75 -11.60
CA GLY A 112 3.62 30.98 -12.98
C GLY A 112 3.07 29.84 -13.85
N GLY A 113 2.86 28.63 -13.34
CA GLY A 113 2.37 27.47 -14.07
C GLY A 113 0.99 27.08 -13.55
N ALA A 114 0.06 26.87 -14.47
CA ALA A 114 -1.31 26.49 -14.17
C ALA A 114 -1.38 25.24 -13.26
N PRO A 115 -2.23 25.21 -12.21
CA PRO A 115 -2.48 23.99 -11.46
C PRO A 115 -3.39 23.08 -12.30
N THR A 116 -2.80 22.21 -13.12
CA THR A 116 -3.53 21.13 -13.78
C THR A 116 -3.78 20.01 -12.78
N SER A 117 -5.00 19.96 -12.23
CA SER A 117 -5.52 19.04 -11.21
C SER A 117 -4.94 19.20 -9.79
N PRO A 118 -5.80 19.22 -8.75
CA PRO A 118 -5.31 19.13 -7.38
C PRO A 118 -4.63 17.75 -7.22
N ALA A 119 -3.33 17.75 -6.93
CA ALA A 119 -2.62 16.53 -6.57
C ALA A 119 -3.39 15.82 -5.43
N PRO A 120 -3.53 14.49 -5.46
CA PRO A 120 -4.24 13.79 -4.41
C PRO A 120 -3.49 13.94 -3.09
N LYS A 121 -4.07 14.72 -2.17
CA LYS A 121 -3.62 14.83 -0.77
C LYS A 121 -3.33 13.47 -0.15
N TYR A 122 -2.07 13.24 0.21
CA TYR A 122 -1.68 12.10 1.04
C TYR A 122 -2.45 12.11 2.36
N ARG A 123 -2.71 10.91 2.87
CA ARG A 123 -3.40 10.63 4.12
C ARG A 123 -2.61 9.58 4.88
N MET A 124 -2.87 9.53 6.18
CA MET A 124 -2.31 8.54 7.09
C MET A 124 -3.43 7.71 7.71
N TRP A 125 -3.17 6.43 7.94
CA TRP A 125 -4.03 5.57 8.74
C TRP A 125 -3.19 4.94 9.86
N ARG A 126 -3.69 5.02 11.09
CA ARG A 126 -3.11 4.31 12.24
C ARG A 126 -3.75 2.94 12.35
N ILE A 127 -2.96 1.89 12.22
CA ILE A 127 -3.41 0.50 12.30
C ILE A 127 -2.50 -0.27 13.24
N MET A 128 -2.97 -1.36 13.82
CA MET A 128 -2.14 -2.27 14.61
C MET A 128 -1.56 -3.37 13.73
N ALA A 129 -0.43 -3.96 14.14
CA ALA A 129 0.21 -5.06 13.41
C ALA A 129 -0.71 -6.28 13.20
N ASP A 130 -1.66 -6.52 14.09
CA ASP A 130 -2.64 -7.61 14.01
C ASP A 130 -3.91 -7.26 13.20
N THR A 131 -3.98 -6.04 12.66
CA THR A 131 -5.16 -5.57 11.92
C THR A 131 -5.35 -6.35 10.63
N LYS A 132 -6.50 -7.01 10.49
CA LYS A 132 -6.88 -7.71 9.26
C LYS A 132 -7.20 -6.70 8.15
N MET A 133 -6.50 -6.83 7.02
CA MET A 133 -6.70 -5.99 5.84
C MET A 133 -6.82 -6.84 4.59
N LEU A 134 -7.44 -6.27 3.55
CA LEU A 134 -7.51 -6.88 2.22
C LEU A 134 -6.56 -6.14 1.28
N GLU A 135 -5.69 -6.86 0.59
CA GLU A 135 -4.91 -6.35 -0.53
C GLU A 135 -5.59 -6.70 -1.85
N LEU A 136 -5.64 -5.72 -2.75
CA LEU A 136 -6.11 -5.88 -4.12
C LEU A 136 -4.89 -5.88 -5.04
N ALA A 137 -4.63 -7.01 -5.68
CA ALA A 137 -3.62 -7.10 -6.73
C ALA A 137 -4.33 -7.18 -8.08
N THR A 138 -4.15 -6.15 -8.92
CA THR A 138 -4.69 -6.09 -10.28
C THR A 138 -3.55 -6.12 -11.30
N ALA A 139 -3.77 -6.78 -12.42
CA ALA A 139 -2.85 -6.80 -13.56
C ALA A 139 -3.67 -6.76 -14.85
N PHE A 140 -3.29 -5.88 -15.77
CA PHE A 140 -3.90 -5.78 -17.10
C PHE A 140 -2.89 -6.28 -18.14
N ASN A 141 -3.20 -7.40 -18.79
CA ASN A 141 -2.36 -8.01 -19.83
C ASN A 141 -3.19 -9.00 -20.66
N ASP A 142 -2.60 -9.60 -21.69
CA ASP A 142 -3.24 -10.65 -22.48
C ASP A 142 -3.44 -11.94 -21.68
N ALA A 143 -4.37 -12.79 -22.14
CA ALA A 143 -4.70 -14.04 -21.47
C ALA A 143 -3.50 -15.00 -21.40
N LYS A 144 -2.61 -14.96 -22.40
CA LYS A 144 -1.37 -15.74 -22.38
C LYS A 144 -0.49 -15.34 -21.21
N THR A 145 -0.20 -14.05 -21.03
CA THR A 145 0.66 -13.59 -19.94
C THR A 145 0.01 -13.83 -18.58
N LEU A 146 -1.28 -13.51 -18.43
CA LEU A 146 -1.99 -13.64 -17.16
C LEU A 146 -2.23 -15.09 -16.71
N ILE A 147 -2.45 -16.01 -17.65
CA ILE A 147 -2.88 -17.38 -17.34
C ILE A 147 -1.79 -18.39 -17.67
N LEU A 148 -1.26 -18.37 -18.89
CA LEU A 148 -0.32 -19.41 -19.33
C LEU A 148 1.05 -19.16 -18.72
N ASP A 149 1.63 -17.98 -18.95
CA ASP A 149 3.01 -17.67 -18.56
C ASP A 149 3.15 -17.53 -17.04
N ALA A 150 2.14 -16.97 -16.35
CA ALA A 150 2.12 -16.86 -14.89
C ALA A 150 2.13 -18.22 -14.15
N ASN A 151 1.74 -19.30 -14.84
CA ASN A 151 1.69 -20.66 -14.28
C ASN A 151 2.82 -21.56 -14.76
N LEU A 152 3.73 -21.06 -15.61
CA LEU A 152 4.88 -21.84 -16.02
C LEU A 152 5.85 -22.05 -14.85
N PRO A 153 6.39 -23.28 -14.67
CA PRO A 153 7.45 -23.54 -13.71
C PRO A 153 8.69 -22.68 -14.03
N GLY A 154 9.24 -21.99 -13.03
CA GLY A 154 10.50 -21.23 -13.16
C GLY A 154 10.39 -19.71 -13.34
N VAL A 155 9.18 -19.14 -13.51
CA VAL A 155 8.97 -17.68 -13.63
C VAL A 155 8.47 -17.04 -12.33
N ARG A 156 8.07 -17.84 -11.32
CA ARG A 156 7.66 -17.30 -10.02
C ARG A 156 8.88 -16.77 -9.26
N ALA A 157 8.70 -15.62 -8.59
CA ALA A 157 9.72 -14.95 -7.81
C ALA A 157 10.52 -15.93 -6.92
N PRO A 158 11.84 -15.71 -6.74
CA PRO A 158 12.77 -16.65 -6.08
C PRO A 158 12.38 -17.07 -4.65
N ASN A 159 11.42 -16.38 -4.04
CA ASN A 159 10.96 -16.63 -2.68
C ASN A 159 10.09 -17.89 -2.55
N SER A 160 9.49 -18.41 -3.63
CA SER A 160 8.61 -19.59 -3.55
C SER A 160 9.35 -20.94 -3.61
N TYR A 161 10.54 -20.99 -4.23
CA TYR A 161 11.33 -22.23 -4.32
C TYR A 161 12.42 -22.34 -3.25
N SER A 162 12.89 -21.22 -2.67
CA SER A 162 13.95 -21.28 -1.66
C SER A 162 13.51 -21.91 -0.33
N ILE A 163 12.21 -21.88 -0.01
CA ILE A 163 11.65 -22.51 1.20
C ILE A 163 11.43 -24.01 1.03
N THR A 164 10.96 -24.47 -0.14
CA THR A 164 10.72 -25.90 -0.39
C THR A 164 11.99 -26.69 -0.64
N VAL A 165 12.99 -26.12 -1.32
CA VAL A 165 14.27 -26.82 -1.57
C VAL A 165 15.06 -27.04 -0.27
N ARG A 166 14.97 -26.12 0.70
CA ARG A 166 15.64 -26.30 2.00
C ARG A 166 14.98 -27.37 2.90
N MET A 167 13.71 -27.69 2.68
CA MET A 167 13.01 -28.75 3.43
C MET A 167 13.12 -30.14 2.79
N ALA A 168 13.30 -30.22 1.46
CA ALA A 168 13.34 -31.48 0.74
C ALA A 168 14.62 -32.32 0.98
N HIS A 169 15.73 -31.69 1.41
CA HIS A 169 17.02 -32.37 1.57
C HIS A 169 17.29 -32.97 2.97
N ARG A 170 16.36 -32.89 3.93
CA ARG A 170 16.55 -33.49 5.28
C ARG A 170 15.89 -34.87 5.47
N GLY A 171 15.41 -35.51 4.40
CA GLY A 171 14.75 -36.83 4.45
C GLY A 171 15.59 -38.02 4.00
N GLY A 172 16.92 -37.88 3.87
CA GLY A 172 17.81 -38.94 3.41
C GLY A 172 18.09 -40.00 4.47
N ARG A 173 17.26 -41.06 4.49
CA ARG A 173 17.52 -42.47 4.86
C ARG A 173 18.72 -42.74 5.79
N MET A 174 18.45 -43.02 7.07
CA MET A 174 19.41 -43.68 7.97
C MET A 174 19.68 -45.12 7.47
N THR A 175 20.97 -45.46 7.40
CA THR A 175 21.48 -46.79 7.05
C THR A 175 21.08 -47.81 8.10
N ARG A 176 20.81 -49.04 7.65
CA ARG A 176 20.47 -50.20 8.50
C ARG A 176 21.75 -51.01 8.71
N ASP A 177 22.22 -51.10 9.94
CA ASP A 177 23.00 -52.26 10.41
C ASP A 177 22.02 -53.39 10.80
#